data_AF-A0A523S766-F1
#
_entry.id   AF-A0A523S766-F1
#
_cell.length_a   1.000
_cell.length_b   1.000
_cell.length_c   1.000
_cell.angle_alpha   90.00
_cell.angle_beta   90.00
_cell.angle_gamma   90.00
#
_symmetry.space_group_name_H-M   'P 1'
#
loop_
_entity.id
_entity.type
_entity.pdbx_description
1 polymer ?
#
loop_
_entity_poly.entity_id
_entity_poly.type
_entity_poly.pdbx_seq_one_letter_code
_entity_poly.pdbx_strand_id
1 'polypeptide(L)' 'VPEKCIGCGACLRICPANAITGKKNEVHLILDELCIKCGACFEVCPPKANAVDKIPAHHGGGH' A
#
# COMPACT_ATOMS: atom_id res chain seq x y z
N VAL A 1 5.84 5.30 -7.69
CA VAL A 1 6.26 5.06 -6.28
C VAL A 1 5.29 5.83 -5.41
N PRO A 2 4.79 5.28 -4.30
CA PRO A 2 3.93 6.06 -3.42
C PRO A 2 4.77 7.09 -2.67
N GLU A 3 5.00 8.24 -3.30
CA GLU A 3 5.82 9.37 -2.84
C GLU A 3 5.34 9.95 -1.50
N LYS A 4 4.14 9.59 -1.07
CA LYS A 4 3.46 10.09 0.12
C LYS A 4 3.40 9.06 1.26
N CYS A 5 4.05 7.90 1.11
CA CYS A 5 4.15 6.92 2.19
C CYS A 5 5.03 7.46 3.34
N ILE A 6 4.46 7.62 4.53
CA ILE A 6 5.17 8.10 5.72
C ILE A 6 5.80 6.98 6.56
N GLY A 7 5.77 5.73 6.09
CA GLY A 7 6.34 4.60 6.84
C GLY A 7 5.66 4.32 8.18
N CYS A 8 4.34 4.54 8.29
CA CYS A 8 3.58 4.35 9.54
C CYS A 8 3.46 2.89 10.01
N GLY A 9 3.60 1.93 9.08
CA GLY A 9 3.55 0.49 9.38
C GLY A 9 2.14 -0.06 9.65
N ALA A 10 1.08 0.71 9.41
CA ALA A 10 -0.30 0.23 9.56
C ALA A 10 -0.63 -0.90 8.57
N CYS A 11 -0.24 -0.72 7.30
CA CYS A 11 -0.41 -1.73 6.25
C CYS A 11 0.35 -3.03 6.57
N LEU A 12 1.57 -2.94 7.11
CA LEU A 12 2.41 -4.07 7.49
C LEU A 12 1.72 -4.96 8.53
N ARG A 13 1.06 -4.35 9.52
CA ARG A 13 0.39 -5.05 10.61
C ARG A 13 -0.93 -5.72 10.21
N ILE A 14 -1.67 -5.15 9.26
CA ILE A 14 -2.96 -5.71 8.85
C ILE A 14 -2.82 -6.77 7.76
N CYS A 15 -1.69 -6.82 7.04
CA CYS A 15 -1.55 -7.69 5.88
C CYS A 15 -1.53 -9.17 6.31
N PRO A 16 -2.58 -9.97 5.98
CA PRO A 16 -2.63 -11.38 6.39
C PRO A 16 -1.60 -12.23 5.64
N ALA A 17 -1.23 -11.82 4.43
CA ALA A 17 -0.26 -12.50 3.59
C ALA A 17 1.19 -12.07 3.85
N ASN A 18 1.42 -11.11 4.76
CA ASN A 18 2.74 -10.50 4.99
C ASN A 18 3.40 -10.03 3.67
N ALA A 19 2.60 -9.59 2.71
CA ALA A 19 3.02 -9.22 1.36
C ALA A 19 3.61 -7.81 1.27
N ILE A 20 3.98 -7.19 2.39
CA ILE A 20 4.41 -5.79 2.44
C ILE A 20 5.81 -5.76 3.05
N THR A 21 6.73 -5.09 2.36
CA THR A 21 8.10 -4.89 2.78
C THR A 21 8.41 -3.41 2.97
N GLY A 22 9.35 -3.08 3.86
CA GLY A 22 9.72 -1.72 4.20
C GLY A 22 9.94 -1.58 5.71
N LYS A 23 10.71 -0.57 6.11
CA LYS A 23 10.99 -0.28 7.52
C LYS A 23 10.21 0.93 8.00
N LYS A 24 10.23 1.13 9.32
CA LYS A 24 9.67 2.32 9.96
C LYS A 24 10.34 3.58 9.40
N ASN A 25 9.53 4.58 9.05
CA ASN A 25 9.96 5.80 8.33
C ASN A 25 10.49 5.58 6.90
N GLU A 26 10.31 4.39 6.32
CA GLU A 26 10.60 4.13 4.90
C GLU A 26 9.31 3.84 4.13
N VAL A 27 9.38 3.98 2.81
CA VAL A 27 8.26 3.66 1.92
C VAL A 27 8.02 2.16 1.95
N HIS A 28 6.80 1.76 2.31
CA HIS A 28 6.38 0.36 2.21
C HIS A 28 6.02 0.00 0.77
N LEU A 29 6.51 -1.14 0.30
CA LEU A 29 6.26 -1.72 -1.01
C LEU A 29 5.44 -3.00 -0.87
N ILE A 30 4.52 -3.22 -1.79
CA ILE A 30 3.71 -4.45 -1.85
C ILE A 30 4.37 -5.41 -2.83
N LEU A 31 4.63 -6.63 -2.37
CA LEU A 31 5.13 -7.73 -3.18
C LEU A 31 3.93 -8.42 -3.84
N ASP A 32 3.74 -8.22 -5.14
CA ASP A 32 2.58 -8.76 -5.89
C ASP A 32 2.53 -10.30 -5.82
N GLU A 33 3.69 -10.95 -5.81
CA GLU A 33 3.84 -12.40 -5.65
C GLU A 33 3.23 -12.98 -4.38
N LEU A 34 3.21 -12.21 -3.28
CA LEU A 34 2.62 -12.61 -2.00
C LEU A 34 1.22 -11.99 -1.81
N CYS A 35 0.88 -10.98 -2.60
CA CYS A 35 -0.33 -10.20 -2.40
C CYS A 35 -1.57 -10.97 -2.85
N ILE A 36 -2.42 -11.35 -1.89
CA ILE A 36 -3.72 -11.96 -2.15
C ILE A 36 -4.81 -10.95 -2.57
N LYS A 37 -4.44 -9.68 -2.78
CA LYS A 37 -5.34 -8.59 -3.22
C LYS A 37 -6.59 -8.41 -2.34
N CYS A 38 -6.44 -8.66 -1.03
CA CYS A 38 -7.54 -8.52 -0.06
C CYS A 38 -7.99 -7.08 0.21
N GLY A 39 -7.18 -6.07 -0.13
CA GLY A 39 -7.53 -4.66 0.08
C GLY A 39 -7.35 -4.12 1.51
N ALA A 40 -7.08 -4.98 2.51
CA ALA A 40 -6.96 -4.55 3.91
C ALA A 40 -5.90 -3.46 4.16
N CYS A 41 -4.78 -3.52 3.43
CA CYS A 41 -3.72 -2.51 3.54
C CYS A 41 -4.15 -1.13 3.05
N PHE A 42 -5.10 -1.05 2.12
CA PHE A 42 -5.66 0.20 1.61
C PHE A 42 -6.61 0.83 2.63
N GLU A 43 -7.48 0.02 3.25
CA GLU A 43 -8.45 0.51 4.25
C GLU A 43 -7.80 1.13 5.48
N VAL A 44 -6.68 0.56 5.94
CA VAL A 44 -5.95 1.10 7.11
C VAL A 44 -4.96 2.20 6.74
N CYS A 45 -4.72 2.45 5.45
CA CYS A 45 -3.75 3.45 5.03
C CYS A 45 -4.34 4.84 5.24
N PRO A 46 -3.73 5.71 6.06
CA PRO A 46 -4.29 7.03 6.31
C PRO A 46 -4.38 7.82 5.00
N PRO A 47 -5.49 8.54 4.73
CA PRO A 47 -5.76 9.20 3.45
C PRO A 47 -4.75 10.30 3.10
N LYS A 48 -4.05 10.86 4.11
CA LYS A 48 -2.96 11.81 3.89
C LYS A 48 -1.75 11.19 3.18
N ALA A 49 -1.64 9.86 3.19
CA ALA A 49 -0.52 9.16 2.59
C ALA A 49 -0.73 8.86 1.10
N ASN A 50 -1.95 8.79 0.52
CA ASN A 50 -2.18 8.38 -0.90
C ASN A 50 -1.12 7.37 -1.43
N ALA A 51 -0.71 6.44 -0.56
CA ALA A 51 0.54 5.70 -0.69
C ALA A 51 0.29 4.28 -1.18
N VAL A 52 -0.97 3.96 -1.37
CA VAL A 52 -1.42 2.79 -2.06
C VAL A 52 -2.20 3.36 -3.25
N ASP A 53 -1.52 4.19 -4.04
CA ASP A 53 -1.99 4.44 -5.40
C ASP A 53 -1.96 3.07 -6.06
N LYS A 54 -3.14 2.63 -6.53
CA LYS A 54 -3.32 1.34 -7.20
C LYS A 54 -2.11 1.12 -8.09
N ILE A 55 -1.41 0.00 -7.92
CA ILE A 55 -0.41 -0.46 -8.90
C ILE A 55 -1.01 -0.15 -10.26
N PRO A 56 -0.35 0.66 -11.13
CA PRO A 56 -1.00 1.27 -12.28
C PRO A 56 -1.35 0.20 -13.30
N ALA A 57 -2.45 -0.49 -13.06
CA ALA A 57 -3.22 -1.21 -14.03
C ALA A 57 -4.51 -0.40 -14.17
N HIS A 58 -4.57 0.36 -15.25
CA HIS A 58 -5.70 1.18 -15.71
C HIS A 58 -5.84 2.58 -15.11
N HIS A 59 -5.05 3.48 -15.68
CA HIS A 59 -5.53 4.78 -16.14
C HIS A 59 -6.88 4.61 -16.87
N GLY A 60 -7.94 5.23 -16.35
CA GLY A 60 -9.25 5.17 -16.99
C GLY A 60 -10.28 6.10 -16.35
N GLY A 61 -10.09 7.41 -16.49
CA GLY A 61 -11.10 8.47 -16.31
C GLY A 61 -11.60 8.66 -14.87
N GLY A 62 -11.86 9.86 -14.33
CA GLY A 62 -12.31 11.07 -14.98
C GLY A 62 -13.82 11.22 -14.79
N HIS A 63 -14.21 11.89 -13.70
CA HIS A 63 -15.55 12.26 -13.23
C HIS A 63 -16.32 11.22 -12.39
#